data_AF-A0A2J7WII0-F1
#
_entry.id   AF-A0A2J7WII0-F1
#
_cell.length_a   1.000
_cell.length_b   1.000
_cell.length_c   1.000
_cell.angle_alpha   90.00
_cell.angle_beta   90.00
_cell.angle_gamma   90.00
#
_symmetry.space_group_name_H-M   'P 1'
#
loop_
_entity.id
_entity.type
_entity.pdbx_description
1 polymer ?
#
loop_
_entity_poly.entity_id
_entity_poly.type
_entity_poly.pdbx_seq_one_letter_code
_entity_poly.pdbx_strand_id
1 'polypeptide(L)'
;VESATVEQLGLARKVVVANNVTTMIADAASKDEIEMRIAQLKKELADTDSVYDTEKLSERIAKLSGGVAVIKVGAATEAELEDRKLRVEDAKNATFAAVEEGIVPGGGAALLH
;
A
#
# COMPACT_ATOMS: atom_id res chain seq x y z
N VAL A 1 2.46 0.41 35.97
CA VAL A 1 2.81 0.67 34.56
C VAL A 1 2.29 2.06 34.25
N GLU A 2 3.05 3.11 34.59
CA GLU A 2 2.46 4.46 34.77
C GLU A 2 3.22 5.61 34.10
N SER A 3 4.18 5.32 33.23
CA SER A 3 4.75 6.34 32.34
C SER A 3 5.11 5.73 31.00
N ALA A 4 4.45 6.21 29.95
CA ALA A 4 4.87 5.94 28.58
C ALA A 4 5.98 6.92 28.21
N THR A 5 7.08 6.42 27.67
CA THR A 5 8.19 7.27 27.20
C THR A 5 8.15 7.42 25.68
N VAL A 6 8.73 8.48 25.13
CA VAL A 6 8.67 8.77 23.68
C VAL A 6 9.37 7.67 22.87
N GLU A 7 10.33 6.97 23.47
CA GLU A 7 11.05 5.85 22.89
C GLU A 7 10.16 4.60 22.70
N GLN A 8 9.01 4.53 23.37
CA GLN A 8 8.02 3.45 23.17
C GLN A 8 7.07 3.74 22.01
N LEU A 9 7.08 4.97 21.48
CA LEU A 9 6.22 5.39 20.38
C LEU A 9 6.91 5.15 19.02
N GLY A 10 6.13 4.71 18.03
CA GLY A 10 6.61 4.61 16.65
C GLY A 10 6.65 5.98 15.96
N LEU A 11 7.58 6.14 15.02
CA LEU A 11 7.70 7.35 14.19
C LEU A 11 7.27 7.06 12.76
N ALA A 12 6.40 7.91 12.21
CA ALA A 12 6.01 7.90 10.81
C ALA A 12 6.19 9.30 10.22
N ARG A 13 6.71 9.36 8.99
CA ARG A 13 6.93 10.62 8.27
C ARG A 13 5.62 11.25 7.80
N LYS A 14 4.67 10.44 7.34
CA LYS A 14 3.35 10.91 6.93
C LYS A 14 2.32 9.80 7.15
N VAL A 15 1.18 10.17 7.71
CA VAL A 15 0.03 9.29 7.88
C VAL A 15 -1.14 9.88 7.10
N VAL A 16 -1.77 9.08 6.27
CA VAL A 16 -2.97 9.47 5.50
C VAL A 16 -4.11 8.56 5.94
N VAL A 17 -5.18 9.15 6.45
CA VAL A 17 -6.37 8.45 6.93
C VAL A 17 -7.51 8.73 5.97
N ALA A 18 -8.04 7.68 5.33
CA ALA A 18 -9.26 7.71 4.54
C ALA A 18 -10.35 6.89 5.26
N ASN A 19 -11.58 6.89 4.72
CA ASN A 19 -12.73 6.27 5.37
C ASN A 19 -12.50 4.78 5.73
N ASN A 20 -11.86 4.02 4.83
CA ASN A 20 -11.65 2.58 4.99
C ASN A 20 -10.17 2.16 5.04
N VAL A 21 -9.23 3.08 4.80
CA VAL A 21 -7.81 2.76 4.61
C VAL A 21 -6.93 3.79 5.30
N THR A 22 -5.95 3.30 6.06
CA THR A 22 -4.91 4.12 6.68
C THR A 22 -3.56 3.76 6.08
N THR A 23 -2.89 4.74 5.48
CA THR A 23 -1.56 4.57 4.88
C THR A 23 -0.52 5.26 5.75
N MET A 24 0.49 4.50 6.19
CA MET A 24 1.61 5.01 7.00
C MET A 24 2.89 4.96 6.18
N ILE A 25 3.54 6.11 6.04
CA ILE A 25 4.83 6.26 5.34
C ILE A 25 5.88 6.52 6.41
N ALA A 26 6.80 5.57 6.60
CA ALA A 26 7.92 5.64 7.53
C ALA A 26 9.25 5.77 6.78
N ASP A 27 10.27 6.34 7.44
CA ASP A 27 11.64 6.38 6.90
C ASP A 27 12.40 5.07 7.15
N ALA A 28 13.56 4.92 6.52
CA ALA A 28 14.33 3.67 6.42
C ALA A 28 14.85 3.06 7.74
N ALA A 29 14.61 3.71 8.89
CA ALA A 29 15.11 3.26 10.19
C ALA A 29 14.60 1.87 10.61
N SER A 30 13.47 1.40 10.05
CA SER A 30 12.86 0.11 10.40
C SER A 30 13.11 -1.00 9.36
N LYS A 31 13.98 -0.79 8.35
CA LYS A 31 14.14 -1.74 7.25
C LYS A 31 14.60 -3.13 7.73
N ASP A 32 15.62 -3.18 8.59
CA ASP A 32 16.17 -4.44 9.11
C ASP A 32 15.16 -5.16 10.02
N GLU A 33 14.40 -4.42 10.83
CA GLU A 33 13.34 -4.97 11.68
C GLU A 33 12.20 -5.57 10.85
N ILE A 34 11.82 -4.91 9.75
CA ILE A 34 10.81 -5.41 8.82
C ILE A 34 11.31 -6.69 8.12
N GLU A 35 12.56 -6.71 7.67
CA GLU A 35 13.15 -7.91 7.04
C GLU A 35 13.22 -9.09 8.01
N MET A 36 13.63 -8.86 9.26
CA MET A 36 13.59 -9.88 10.32
C MET A 36 12.16 -10.38 10.57
N ARG A 37 11.17 -9.48 10.60
CA ARG A 37 9.77 -9.86 10.80
C ARG A 37 9.22 -10.66 9.63
N ILE A 38 9.57 -10.29 8.40
CA ILE A 38 9.19 -11.07 7.19
C ILE A 38 9.81 -12.46 7.25
N ALA A 39 11.09 -12.58 7.63
CA ALA A 39 11.76 -13.88 7.77
C ALA A 39 11.09 -14.76 8.83
N GLN A 40 10.66 -14.18 9.95
CA GLN A 40 9.89 -14.89 10.97
C GLN A 40 8.54 -15.39 10.42
N LEU A 41 7.76 -14.52 9.77
CA LEU A 41 6.45 -14.87 9.22
C LEU A 41 6.55 -15.94 8.12
N LYS A 42 7.64 -15.94 7.33
CA LYS A 42 7.90 -16.98 6.33
C LYS A 42 8.18 -18.35 6.95
N LYS A 43 8.81 -18.40 8.13
CA LYS A 43 8.98 -19.65 8.88
C LYS A 43 7.65 -20.13 9.44
N GLU A 44 6.90 -19.24 10.09
CA GLU A 44 5.56 -19.55 10.60
C GLU A 44 4.63 -20.07 9.48
N LEU A 45 4.72 -19.49 8.27
CA LEU A 45 3.98 -19.95 7.09
C LEU A 45 4.35 -21.37 6.66
N ALA A 46 5.62 -21.76 6.77
CA ALA A 46 6.09 -23.09 6.37
C ALA A 46 5.67 -24.19 7.36
N ASP A 47 5.50 -23.84 8.64
CA ASP A 47 5.13 -24.76 9.71
C ASP A 47 3.61 -24.89 9.91
N THR A 48 2.82 -24.17 9.10
CA THR A 48 1.36 -24.09 9.26
C THR A 48 0.62 -24.95 8.23
N ASP A 49 -0.23 -25.86 8.70
CA ASP A 49 -1.07 -26.73 7.86
C ASP A 49 -2.50 -26.17 7.65
N SER A 50 -2.83 -25.06 8.30
CA SER A 50 -4.13 -24.39 8.23
C SER A 50 -4.20 -23.45 7.03
N VAL A 51 -5.19 -23.67 6.15
CA VAL A 51 -5.44 -22.83 4.97
C VAL A 51 -5.75 -21.39 5.37
N TYR A 52 -6.55 -21.20 6.43
CA TYR A 52 -6.92 -19.87 6.94
C TYR A 52 -5.68 -19.08 7.38
N ASP A 53 -4.81 -19.71 8.14
CA ASP A 53 -3.60 -19.07 8.66
C ASP A 53 -2.58 -18.81 7.54
N THR A 54 -2.51 -19.72 6.57
CA THR A 54 -1.68 -19.55 5.37
C THR A 54 -2.06 -18.30 4.59
N GLU A 55 -3.36 -18.07 4.36
CA GLU A 55 -3.87 -16.87 3.68
C GLU A 55 -3.54 -15.60 4.48
N LYS A 56 -3.78 -15.61 5.80
CA LYS A 56 -3.55 -14.44 6.66
C LYS A 56 -2.08 -14.09 6.81
N LEU A 57 -1.21 -15.09 6.93
CA LEU A 57 0.23 -14.88 6.95
C LEU A 57 0.74 -14.34 5.61
N SER A 58 0.24 -14.88 4.50
CA SER A 58 0.57 -14.40 3.15
C SER A 58 0.16 -12.94 2.93
N GLU A 59 -1.05 -12.55 3.37
CA GLU A 59 -1.54 -11.18 3.30
C GLU A 59 -0.63 -10.21 4.09
N ARG A 60 -0.19 -10.63 5.28
CA ARG A 60 0.72 -9.84 6.12
C ARG A 60 2.11 -9.71 5.51
N ILE A 61 2.67 -10.80 4.97
CA ILE A 61 3.97 -10.80 4.28
C ILE A 61 3.92 -9.86 3.08
N ALA A 62 2.84 -9.90 2.29
CA ALA A 62 2.66 -9.02 1.14
C ALA A 62 2.64 -7.54 1.57
N LYS A 63 1.89 -7.19 2.62
CA LYS A 63 1.83 -5.83 3.16
C LYS A 63 3.18 -5.32 3.67
N LEU A 64 3.97 -6.17 4.33
CA LEU A 64 5.30 -5.80 4.84
C LEU A 64 6.35 -5.72 3.73
N SER A 65 6.29 -6.59 2.74
CA SER A 65 7.28 -6.66 1.65
C SER A 65 7.03 -5.61 0.55
N GLY A 66 5.76 -5.27 0.29
CA GLY A 66 5.37 -4.35 -0.77
C GLY A 66 5.70 -2.88 -0.47
N GLY A 67 5.73 -2.49 0.81
CA GLY A 67 6.01 -1.13 1.23
C GLY A 67 5.01 -0.11 0.66
N VAL A 68 5.42 1.17 0.63
CA VAL A 68 4.59 2.28 0.11
C VAL A 68 5.42 3.14 -0.85
N ALA A 69 5.01 3.19 -2.11
CA ALA A 69 5.61 4.06 -3.11
C ALA A 69 4.96 5.44 -3.10
N VAL A 70 5.77 6.50 -3.21
CA VAL A 70 5.29 7.90 -3.24
C VAL A 70 5.65 8.53 -4.58
N ILE A 71 4.63 8.89 -5.36
CA ILE A 71 4.78 9.61 -6.62
C ILE A 71 4.65 11.12 -6.33
N LYS A 72 5.67 11.89 -6.71
CA LYS A 72 5.66 13.35 -6.59
C LYS A 72 5.40 13.96 -7.95
N VAL A 73 4.31 14.71 -8.07
CA VAL A 73 3.93 15.42 -9.30
C VAL A 73 4.29 16.90 -9.13
N GLY A 74 4.96 17.48 -10.12
CA GLY A 74 5.33 18.90 -10.14
C GLY A 74 4.65 19.64 -11.29
N ALA A 75 4.42 20.93 -11.09
CA ALA A 75 3.87 21.87 -12.08
C ALA A 75 4.40 23.29 -11.83
N ALA A 76 4.26 24.18 -12.82
CA ALA A 76 4.73 25.56 -12.73
C ALA A 76 3.71 26.48 -12.01
N THR A 77 2.42 26.17 -12.12
CA THR A 77 1.34 26.92 -11.47
C THR A 77 0.48 26.02 -10.59
N GLU A 78 -0.25 26.61 -9.64
CA GLU A 78 -1.14 25.87 -8.74
C GLU A 78 -2.27 25.16 -9.49
N ALA A 79 -2.88 25.83 -10.47
CA ALA A 79 -3.94 25.25 -11.30
C ALA A 79 -3.46 24.02 -12.09
N GLU A 80 -2.24 24.08 -12.65
CA GLU A 80 -1.66 22.92 -13.34
C GLU A 80 -1.28 21.79 -12.37
N LEU A 81 -0.87 22.12 -11.14
CA LEU A 81 -0.54 21.12 -10.14
C LEU A 81 -1.77 20.29 -9.77
N GLU A 82 -2.90 20.95 -9.59
CA GLU A 82 -4.17 20.28 -9.25
C GLU A 82 -4.68 19.43 -10.41
N ASP A 83 -4.70 19.97 -11.63
CA ASP A 83 -5.10 19.20 -12.84
C ASP A 83 -4.20 17.97 -13.05
N ARG A 84 -2.87 18.13 -12.97
CA ARG A 84 -1.94 16.99 -13.11
C ARG A 84 -2.11 15.97 -12.00
N LYS A 85 -2.35 16.42 -10.76
CA LYS A 85 -2.61 15.51 -9.63
C LYS A 85 -3.86 14.66 -9.88
N LEU A 86 -4.97 15.29 -10.29
CA LEU A 86 -6.22 14.58 -10.59
C LEU A 86 -6.06 13.58 -11.73
N ARG A 87 -5.35 13.95 -12.80
CA ARG A 87 -5.07 13.03 -13.92
C ARG A 87 -4.23 11.84 -13.52
N VAL A 88 -3.21 12.04 -12.68
CA VAL A 88 -2.36 10.94 -12.19
C VAL A 88 -3.13 10.03 -11.24
N GLU A 89 -4.01 10.60 -10.41
CA GLU A 89 -4.87 9.83 -9.52
C GLU A 89 -5.87 8.96 -10.30
N ASP A 90 -6.51 9.54 -11.31
CA ASP A 90 -7.42 8.81 -12.20
C ASP A 90 -6.69 7.69 -12.97
N ALA A 91 -5.53 8.00 -13.56
CA ALA A 91 -4.71 7.02 -14.27
C ALA A 91 -4.28 5.85 -13.35
N LYS A 92 -3.86 6.15 -12.12
CA LYS A 92 -3.51 5.12 -11.13
C LYS A 92 -4.70 4.22 -10.83
N ASN A 93 -5.88 4.78 -10.56
CA ASN A 93 -7.07 4.00 -10.26
C ASN A 93 -7.52 3.15 -11.46
N ALA A 94 -7.47 3.70 -12.68
CA ALA A 94 -7.79 2.97 -13.91
C ALA A 94 -6.84 1.78 -14.16
N THR A 95 -5.53 1.97 -13.95
CA THR A 95 -4.55 0.89 -14.10
C THR A 95 -4.73 -0.21 -13.04
N PHE A 96 -5.10 0.14 -11.81
CA PHE A 96 -5.36 -0.85 -10.76
C PHE A 96 -6.61 -1.67 -11.08
N ALA A 97 -7.70 -1.02 -11.47
CA ALA A 97 -8.92 -1.72 -11.90
C ALA A 97 -8.66 -2.64 -13.10
N ALA A 98 -7.89 -2.19 -14.09
CA ALA A 98 -7.51 -2.99 -15.25
C ALA A 98 -6.66 -4.22 -14.90
N VAL A 99 -5.82 -4.14 -13.86
CA VAL A 99 -5.02 -5.28 -13.38
C VAL A 99 -5.87 -6.26 -12.58
N GLU A 100 -6.83 -5.77 -11.79
CA GLU A 100 -7.71 -6.59 -10.95
C GLU A 100 -8.78 -7.34 -11.75
N GLU A 101 -9.44 -6.66 -12.69
CA GLU A 101 -10.60 -7.19 -13.43
C GLU A 101 -10.30 -7.51 -14.90
N GLY A 102 -9.15 -7.07 -15.41
CA GLY A 102 -8.78 -7.19 -16.82
C GLY A 102 -9.20 -5.98 -17.67
N ILE A 103 -8.96 -6.07 -18.98
CA ILE A 103 -9.26 -5.01 -19.95
C ILE A 103 -10.24 -5.48 -21.01
N VAL A 104 -11.08 -4.56 -21.49
CA VAL A 104 -12.04 -4.80 -22.59
C VAL A 104 -11.96 -3.66 -23.61
N PRO A 105 -12.41 -3.88 -24.86
CA PRO A 105 -12.53 -2.81 -25.85
C PRO A 105 -13.42 -1.67 -25.34
N GLY A 106 -12.88 -0.45 -25.35
CA GLY A 106 -13.56 0.75 -24.88
C GLY A 106 -14.66 1.26 -25.83
N GLY A 107 -15.07 2.52 -25.64
CA GLY A 107 -16.06 3.18 -26.51
C GLY A 107 -17.47 2.58 -26.45
N GLY A 108 -17.78 1.80 -25.41
CA GLY A 108 -19.05 1.11 -25.27
C GLY A 108 -19.20 -0.16 -26.14
N ALA A 109 -18.17 -0.54 -26.91
CA ALA A 109 -18.23 -1.73 -27.77
C ALA A 109 -18.43 -3.02 -26.96
N ALA A 110 -17.82 -3.11 -25.78
CA ALA A 110 -17.98 -4.25 -24.87
C ALA A 110 -19.42 -4.45 -24.34
N LEU A 111 -20.30 -3.44 -24.42
CA LEU A 111 -21.69 -3.54 -23.98
C LEU A 111 -22.65 -3.94 -25.11
N LEU A 112 -22.20 -3.86 -26.37
CA LEU A 112 -23.01 -4.16 -27.56
C LEU A 112 -22.82 -5.60 -28.05
N HIS A 113 -21.63 -6.17 -27.82
CA HIS A 113 -21.30 -7.57 -28.11
C HIS A 113 -21.74 -8.50 -26.99
#